data_AF-A0A4R7TZG3-F1
#
_entry.id   AF-A0A4R7TZG3-F1
#
_cell.length_a   1.000
_cell.length_b   1.000
_cell.length_c   1.000
_cell.angle_alpha   90.00
_cell.angle_beta   90.00
_cell.angle_gamma   90.00
#
_symmetry.space_group_name_H-M   'P 1'
#
loop_
_entity.id
_entity.type
_entity.pdbx_description
1 polymer ?
#
loop_
_entity_poly.entity_id
_entity_poly.type
_entity_poly.pdbx_seq_one_letter_code
_entity_poly.pdbx_strand_id
1 'polypeptide(L)'
;MIIKKDVKEDFTKDKSTIFASECQSIIKFGSKSGKVKYEVELVSSNDKTGEAIVKITPIENNKLQTAFELKLIGFKIKLFEVLKDVKSLYLTEKEKYKVDDYISKFSTTLKDKVVVKTSKDLTLSAFLTKYKLDANANLKIKDLAKGIGTLNVQFKLGDQIETKEFEISGFLFDNTFTLVIDKILSATPPMDLSDKSDKTIDDYNTAYGSILKDKITCKVEGKNWNDYLTDEGFEIGNIILEAKSNDPKIGILKITITKDSKSETITKEITGFKENAQQPSIELNKAFEEPLTLDGISSDKTVDDYKQEHPNLKIQVKTTTKSNEEYTNYLEENEIELDTVTLESAGGTKANLKVKVKSTSDPSKVLEETFVLDGFKEKSTTPEPPQPPTPTEPKNAKEAAEQGKLITVDKTASTYDADVEAIKDFFSKPNTLESSRRLDEKSSGTWTLKSKSGTSAIIVNIGTSIKFDEKWGKYKDVIKPAKGNGKFAQINIETKSGTNEVEKIYIEFKVKDGGNKVYKVDFWTKS
;
A
#
# COMPACT_ATOMS: atom_id res chain seq x y z
N MET A 1 56.22 35.02 -33.16
CA MET A 1 54.92 34.42 -33.51
C MET A 1 54.01 34.55 -32.31
N ILE A 2 52.79 35.08 -32.43
CA ILE A 2 51.87 35.08 -31.27
C ILE A 2 51.30 33.67 -31.18
N ILE A 3 51.82 32.85 -30.25
CA ILE A 3 51.48 31.42 -30.10
C ILE A 3 49.95 31.20 -30.00
N LYS A 4 49.22 32.13 -29.39
CA LYS A 4 47.75 32.11 -29.32
C LYS A 4 47.06 32.22 -30.69
N LYS A 5 47.64 32.94 -31.66
CA LYS A 5 47.09 33.08 -33.03
C LYS A 5 47.36 31.83 -33.89
N ASP A 6 48.33 31.01 -33.50
CA ASP A 6 48.73 29.77 -34.20
C ASP A 6 47.80 28.58 -33.91
N VAL A 7 46.94 28.68 -32.89
CA VAL A 7 45.99 27.62 -32.55
C VAL A 7 44.97 27.41 -33.67
N LYS A 8 44.82 26.16 -34.10
CA LYS A 8 43.74 25.67 -34.97
C LYS A 8 42.84 24.74 -34.17
N GLU A 9 41.56 25.08 -34.08
CA GLU A 9 40.53 24.23 -33.46
C GLU A 9 39.92 23.32 -34.53
N ASP A 10 40.05 22.01 -34.37
CA ASP A 10 39.39 21.01 -35.22
C ASP A 10 38.47 20.15 -34.35
N PHE A 11 37.17 20.18 -34.65
CA PHE A 11 36.16 19.38 -33.94
C PHE A 11 35.81 18.14 -34.76
N THR A 12 35.80 16.97 -34.13
CA THR A 12 35.45 15.70 -34.81
C THR A 12 33.95 15.53 -35.03
N LYS A 13 33.13 16.33 -34.33
CA LYS A 13 31.66 16.38 -34.41
C LYS A 13 31.19 17.82 -34.25
N ASP A 14 29.97 18.11 -34.70
CA ASP A 14 29.35 19.42 -34.50
C ASP A 14 29.17 19.70 -32.98
N LYS A 15 29.72 20.81 -32.50
CA LYS A 15 29.65 21.23 -31.09
C LYS A 15 28.21 21.30 -30.58
N SER A 16 27.27 21.71 -31.43
CA SER A 16 25.85 21.85 -31.06
C SER A 16 25.16 20.51 -30.72
N THR A 17 25.82 19.38 -31.02
CA THR A 17 25.30 18.03 -30.77
C THR A 17 25.81 17.40 -29.47
N ILE A 18 26.79 18.03 -28.79
CA ILE A 18 27.51 17.45 -27.64
C ILE A 18 27.56 18.42 -26.47
N PHE A 19 27.52 17.90 -25.23
CA PHE A 19 27.58 18.74 -24.04
C PHE A 19 28.99 19.30 -23.81
N ALA A 20 29.08 20.46 -23.16
CA ALA A 20 30.35 21.12 -22.90
C ALA A 20 31.26 20.28 -21.99
N SER A 21 30.67 19.53 -21.07
CA SER A 21 31.36 18.57 -20.19
C SER A 21 32.05 17.43 -20.95
N GLU A 22 31.66 17.16 -22.19
CA GLU A 22 32.20 16.07 -23.01
C GLU A 22 33.26 16.57 -24.02
N CYS A 23 33.61 17.87 -24.00
CA CYS A 23 34.35 18.51 -25.08
C CYS A 23 35.75 17.93 -25.33
N GLN A 24 36.44 17.41 -24.30
CA GLN A 24 37.78 16.81 -24.44
C GLN A 24 37.81 15.61 -25.38
N SER A 25 36.70 14.88 -25.49
CA SER A 25 36.62 13.68 -26.34
C SER A 25 36.54 13.99 -27.84
N ILE A 26 36.26 15.25 -28.21
CA ILE A 26 35.94 15.64 -29.59
C ILE A 26 36.75 16.80 -30.14
N ILE A 27 37.46 17.53 -29.29
CA ILE A 27 38.27 18.67 -29.71
C ILE A 27 39.72 18.26 -29.94
N LYS A 28 40.25 18.59 -31.11
CA LYS A 28 41.67 18.46 -31.43
C LYS A 28 42.23 19.85 -31.68
N PHE A 29 43.39 20.12 -31.07
CA PHE A 29 44.10 21.37 -31.26
C PHE A 29 45.35 21.12 -32.10
N GLY A 30 45.41 21.80 -33.24
CA GLY A 30 46.54 21.79 -34.16
C GLY A 30 47.25 23.13 -34.21
N SER A 31 48.42 23.15 -34.84
CA SER A 31 49.18 24.36 -35.16
C SER A 31 48.97 24.75 -36.61
N LYS A 32 48.62 26.01 -36.86
CA LYS A 32 48.48 26.56 -38.23
C LYS A 32 49.83 26.58 -38.95
N SER A 33 50.93 26.78 -38.22
CA SER A 33 52.30 26.74 -38.77
C SER A 33 52.93 25.36 -38.83
N GLY A 34 52.37 24.38 -38.14
CA GLY A 34 52.97 23.05 -37.97
C GLY A 34 54.19 23.00 -37.04
N LYS A 35 54.55 24.11 -36.39
CA LYS A 35 55.77 24.22 -35.55
C LYS A 35 55.53 24.01 -34.05
N VAL A 36 54.27 24.03 -33.62
CA VAL A 36 53.87 23.97 -32.21
C VAL A 36 52.97 22.76 -31.99
N LYS A 37 53.17 22.03 -30.88
CA LYS A 37 52.22 21.03 -30.38
C LYS A 37 51.43 21.62 -29.22
N TYR A 38 50.20 21.16 -29.00
CA TYR A 38 49.35 21.67 -27.92
C TYR A 38 48.86 20.53 -27.05
N GLU A 39 49.10 20.63 -25.75
CA GLU A 39 48.41 19.84 -24.73
C GLU A 39 47.21 20.61 -24.22
N VAL A 40 46.08 19.93 -24.03
CA VAL A 40 44.82 20.57 -23.66
C VAL A 40 44.12 19.86 -22.53
N GLU A 41 43.72 20.64 -21.53
CA GLU A 41 43.03 20.21 -20.33
C GLU A 41 41.71 20.98 -20.18
N LEU A 42 40.62 20.31 -19.80
CA LEU A 42 39.36 20.96 -19.47
C LEU A 42 39.46 21.53 -18.06
N VAL A 43 39.31 22.84 -17.95
CA VAL A 43 39.32 23.55 -16.66
C VAL A 43 37.93 23.54 -16.05
N SER A 44 36.92 23.92 -16.84
CA SER A 44 35.53 23.93 -16.42
C SER A 44 34.60 23.82 -17.61
N SER A 45 33.38 23.35 -17.34
CA SER A 45 32.30 23.29 -18.32
C SER A 45 30.99 23.75 -17.69
N ASN A 46 30.09 24.25 -18.52
CA ASN A 46 28.77 24.68 -18.14
C ASN A 46 27.77 24.22 -19.18
N ASP A 47 27.19 23.04 -18.96
CA ASP A 47 26.19 22.45 -19.84
C ASP A 47 24.88 23.23 -19.87
N LYS A 48 24.64 24.14 -18.91
CA LYS A 48 23.48 25.03 -18.90
C LYS A 48 23.62 26.18 -19.91
N THR A 49 24.84 26.66 -20.15
CA THR A 49 25.11 27.72 -21.13
C THR A 49 25.75 27.23 -22.42
N GLY A 50 26.19 25.96 -22.47
CA GLY A 50 26.89 25.40 -23.63
C GLY A 50 28.30 25.96 -23.78
N GLU A 51 28.99 26.18 -22.66
CA GLU A 51 30.32 26.81 -22.60
C GLU A 51 31.35 25.91 -21.92
N ALA A 52 32.57 25.90 -22.43
CA ALA A 52 33.72 25.22 -21.81
C ALA A 52 34.93 26.15 -21.75
N ILE A 53 35.75 26.02 -20.71
CA ILE A 53 37.05 26.68 -20.59
C ILE A 53 38.11 25.59 -20.63
N VAL A 54 39.00 25.69 -21.61
CA VAL A 54 40.14 24.78 -21.75
C VAL A 54 41.45 25.53 -21.52
N LYS A 55 42.39 24.87 -20.85
CA LYS A 55 43.77 25.32 -20.68
C LYS A 55 44.61 24.69 -21.77
N ILE A 56 45.32 25.52 -22.52
CA ILE A 56 46.17 25.12 -23.63
C ILE A 56 47.62 25.37 -23.25
N THR A 57 48.43 24.32 -23.28
CA THR A 57 49.87 24.37 -23.02
C THR A 57 50.63 24.12 -24.32
N PRO A 58 51.26 25.16 -24.92
CA PRO A 58 52.03 25.00 -26.14
C PRO A 58 53.38 24.34 -25.87
N ILE A 59 53.84 23.53 -26.83
CA ILE A 59 55.14 22.87 -26.84
C ILE A 59 55.82 23.25 -28.15
N GLU A 60 56.88 24.06 -28.06
CA GLU A 60 57.70 24.49 -29.20
C GLU A 60 59.13 24.01 -28.96
N ASN A 61 59.75 23.35 -29.96
CA ASN A 61 61.09 22.76 -29.85
C ASN A 61 61.27 21.88 -28.59
N ASN A 62 60.25 21.05 -28.26
CA ASN A 62 60.18 20.21 -27.07
C ASN A 62 60.28 20.95 -25.73
N LYS A 63 60.02 22.26 -25.70
CA LYS A 63 59.95 23.07 -24.46
C LYS A 63 58.52 23.58 -24.24
N LEU A 64 58.02 23.35 -23.03
CA LEU A 64 56.73 23.89 -22.58
C LEU A 64 56.79 25.41 -22.55
N GLN A 65 55.77 26.02 -23.11
CA GLN A 65 55.57 27.47 -23.11
C GLN A 65 54.49 27.84 -22.07
N THR A 66 54.35 29.13 -21.79
CA THR A 66 53.32 29.63 -20.89
C THR A 66 51.93 29.22 -21.38
N ALA A 67 51.18 28.51 -20.53
CA ALA A 67 49.82 28.09 -20.80
C ALA A 67 48.86 29.28 -20.81
N PHE A 68 47.75 29.14 -21.54
CA PHE A 68 46.67 30.13 -21.55
C PHE A 68 45.30 29.46 -21.65
N GLU A 69 44.27 30.17 -21.21
CA GLU A 69 42.89 29.69 -21.28
C GLU A 69 42.18 30.16 -22.56
N LEU A 70 41.30 29.28 -23.06
CA LEU A 70 40.43 29.54 -24.19
C LEU A 70 38.98 29.20 -23.81
N LYS A 71 38.08 30.17 -23.97
CA LYS A 71 36.64 29.96 -23.82
C LYS A 71 36.03 29.47 -25.13
N LEU A 72 35.41 28.31 -25.08
CA LEU A 72 34.70 27.66 -26.17
C LEU A 72 33.19 27.80 -25.93
N ILE A 73 32.45 28.20 -26.97
CA ILE A 73 30.99 28.40 -26.93
C ILE A 73 30.31 27.62 -28.05
N GLY A 74 28.99 27.42 -27.92
CA GLY A 74 28.16 26.78 -28.94
C GLY A 74 27.98 25.27 -28.75
N PHE A 75 28.28 24.74 -27.56
CA PHE A 75 27.95 23.36 -27.21
C PHE A 75 26.44 23.17 -26.99
N LYS A 76 25.99 21.92 -27.04
CA LYS A 76 24.61 21.55 -26.71
C LYS A 76 24.29 21.95 -25.28
N ILE A 77 23.14 22.60 -25.09
CA ILE A 77 22.62 22.93 -23.76
C ILE A 77 21.85 21.72 -23.21
N LYS A 78 22.07 21.39 -21.94
CA LYS A 78 21.40 20.30 -21.23
C LYS A 78 20.16 20.81 -20.51
N LEU A 79 18.97 20.36 -20.93
CA LEU A 79 17.69 20.83 -20.43
C LEU A 79 17.58 20.66 -18.91
N PHE A 80 17.98 19.49 -18.39
CA PHE A 80 18.01 19.19 -16.95
C PHE A 80 18.73 20.28 -16.14
N GLU A 81 19.89 20.74 -16.61
CA GLU A 81 20.70 21.75 -15.92
C GLU A 81 20.04 23.14 -15.96
N VAL A 82 19.32 23.47 -17.02
CA VAL A 82 18.52 24.70 -17.11
C VAL A 82 17.36 24.65 -16.12
N LEU A 83 16.66 23.51 -16.02
CA LEU A 83 15.48 23.36 -15.18
C LEU A 83 15.80 23.24 -13.68
N LYS A 84 17.06 23.07 -13.27
CA LYS A 84 17.47 23.19 -11.86
C LYS A 84 17.17 24.57 -11.26
N ASP A 85 17.05 25.61 -12.09
CA ASP A 85 16.66 26.95 -11.65
C ASP A 85 15.17 27.06 -11.30
N VAL A 86 14.33 26.14 -11.78
CA VAL A 86 12.88 26.13 -11.56
C VAL A 86 12.59 25.51 -10.19
N LYS A 87 12.57 26.35 -9.15
CA LYS A 87 12.31 25.90 -7.78
C LYS A 87 10.84 25.60 -7.51
N SER A 88 9.95 26.42 -8.08
CA SER A 88 8.50 26.25 -8.01
C SER A 88 7.82 27.02 -9.13
N LEU A 89 6.56 26.68 -9.39
CA LEU A 89 5.69 27.38 -10.33
C LEU A 89 4.48 27.94 -9.59
N TYR A 90 3.98 29.08 -10.08
CA TYR A 90 2.79 29.74 -9.55
C TYR A 90 1.85 30.11 -10.69
N LEU A 91 0.57 30.22 -10.35
CA LEU A 91 -0.46 30.77 -11.23
C LEU A 91 -0.94 32.12 -10.69
N THR A 92 -1.01 33.09 -11.59
CA THR A 92 -1.56 34.42 -11.33
C THR A 92 -3.09 34.37 -11.33
N GLU A 93 -3.75 35.22 -10.54
CA GLU A 93 -5.22 35.33 -10.46
C GLU A 93 -5.97 34.08 -9.96
N LYS A 94 -5.28 33.00 -9.57
CA LYS A 94 -5.91 31.74 -9.12
C LYS A 94 -6.90 31.96 -7.97
N GLU A 95 -6.63 32.92 -7.10
CA GLU A 95 -7.46 33.26 -5.94
C GLU A 95 -8.86 33.78 -6.30
N LYS A 96 -9.08 34.16 -7.57
CA LYS A 96 -10.37 34.69 -8.07
C LYS A 96 -11.30 33.63 -8.63
N TYR A 97 -10.84 32.40 -8.79
CA TYR A 97 -11.57 31.36 -9.52
C TYR A 97 -11.47 30.01 -8.82
N LYS A 98 -12.51 29.18 -8.95
CA LYS A 98 -12.40 27.75 -8.66
C LYS A 98 -11.48 27.09 -9.68
N VAL A 99 -10.92 25.93 -9.34
CA VAL A 99 -9.91 25.26 -10.18
C VAL A 99 -10.46 24.93 -11.58
N ASP A 100 -11.68 24.43 -11.66
CA ASP A 100 -12.41 24.12 -12.89
C ASP A 100 -12.74 25.37 -13.73
N ASP A 101 -13.22 26.43 -13.09
CA ASP A 101 -13.45 27.73 -13.73
C ASP A 101 -12.15 28.31 -14.32
N TYR A 102 -11.05 28.20 -13.57
CA TYR A 102 -9.74 28.65 -13.99
C TYR A 102 -9.23 27.88 -15.21
N ILE A 103 -9.35 26.55 -15.20
CA ILE A 103 -8.99 25.68 -16.32
C ILE A 103 -9.80 26.06 -17.57
N SER A 104 -11.11 26.24 -17.40
CA SER A 104 -12.02 26.58 -18.51
C SER A 104 -11.67 27.94 -19.11
N LYS A 105 -11.47 28.95 -18.25
CA LYS A 105 -11.18 30.34 -18.64
C LYS A 105 -9.82 30.51 -19.31
N PHE A 106 -8.80 29.80 -18.84
CA PHE A 106 -7.42 29.96 -19.32
C PHE A 106 -6.92 28.74 -20.11
N SER A 107 -7.81 27.91 -20.64
CA SER A 107 -7.47 26.66 -21.35
C SER A 107 -6.43 26.83 -22.46
N THR A 108 -6.51 27.92 -23.25
CA THR A 108 -5.56 28.22 -24.34
C THR A 108 -4.42 29.15 -23.95
N THR A 109 -4.57 29.90 -22.86
CA THR A 109 -3.62 30.93 -22.41
C THR A 109 -2.96 30.60 -21.06
N LEU A 110 -3.03 29.34 -20.60
CA LEU A 110 -2.54 28.94 -19.28
C LEU A 110 -1.06 29.28 -19.11
N LYS A 111 -0.26 29.13 -20.19
CA LYS A 111 1.17 29.46 -20.22
C LYS A 111 1.44 30.91 -19.78
N ASP A 112 0.58 31.84 -20.18
CA ASP A 112 0.72 33.27 -19.88
C ASP A 112 0.46 33.57 -18.40
N LYS A 113 -0.20 32.66 -17.69
CA LYS A 113 -0.47 32.78 -16.25
C LYS A 113 0.58 32.14 -15.36
N VAL A 114 1.52 31.38 -15.93
CA VAL A 114 2.58 30.69 -15.17
C VAL A 114 3.72 31.65 -14.86
N VAL A 115 4.08 31.70 -13.57
CA VAL A 115 5.27 32.38 -13.06
C VAL A 115 6.25 31.33 -12.57
N VAL A 116 7.49 31.41 -13.05
CA VAL A 116 8.61 30.56 -12.68
C VAL A 116 9.36 31.23 -11.54
N LYS A 117 9.31 30.65 -10.34
CA LYS A 117 10.11 31.15 -9.23
C LYS A 117 11.58 30.80 -9.45
N THR A 118 12.35 31.85 -9.64
CA THR A 118 13.82 31.84 -9.76
C THR A 118 14.37 32.85 -8.75
N SER A 119 15.65 33.20 -8.81
CA SER A 119 16.20 34.25 -7.93
C SER A 119 15.62 35.65 -8.18
N LYS A 120 14.93 35.88 -9.31
CA LYS A 120 14.35 37.19 -9.66
C LYS A 120 12.86 37.13 -10.03
N ASP A 121 12.23 35.95 -9.92
CA ASP A 121 10.89 35.63 -10.42
C ASP A 121 10.65 36.05 -11.89
N LEU A 122 10.38 35.08 -12.76
CA LEU A 122 10.18 35.35 -14.19
C LEU A 122 8.81 34.83 -14.62
N THR A 123 8.16 35.54 -15.54
CA THR A 123 7.06 34.92 -16.30
C THR A 123 7.60 33.71 -17.06
N LEU A 124 6.76 32.70 -17.32
CA LEU A 124 7.17 31.54 -18.09
C LEU A 124 7.74 31.98 -19.45
N SER A 125 7.08 32.88 -20.17
CA SER A 125 7.54 33.38 -21.47
C SER A 125 8.94 34.04 -21.41
N ALA A 126 9.24 34.80 -20.35
CA ALA A 126 10.57 35.39 -20.17
C ALA A 126 11.64 34.32 -19.89
N PHE A 127 11.31 33.31 -19.08
CA PHE A 127 12.20 32.17 -18.81
C PHE A 127 12.46 31.37 -20.10
N LEU A 128 11.42 31.06 -20.86
CA LEU A 128 11.53 30.33 -22.14
C LEU A 128 12.39 31.08 -23.15
N THR A 129 12.18 32.40 -23.29
CA THR A 129 12.96 33.25 -24.21
C THR A 129 14.44 33.27 -23.84
N LYS A 130 14.74 33.42 -22.54
CA LYS A 130 16.13 33.47 -22.04
C LYS A 130 16.92 32.21 -22.38
N TYR A 131 16.29 31.05 -22.31
CA TYR A 131 16.94 29.75 -22.54
C TYR A 131 16.58 29.10 -23.88
N LYS A 132 15.85 29.81 -24.76
CA LYS A 132 15.36 29.32 -26.06
C LYS A 132 14.63 27.98 -25.96
N LEU A 133 13.74 27.88 -24.98
CA LEU A 133 12.92 26.70 -24.70
C LEU A 133 11.53 26.86 -25.29
N ASP A 134 10.89 25.73 -25.59
CA ASP A 134 9.44 25.64 -25.74
C ASP A 134 8.84 25.03 -24.47
N ALA A 135 7.58 25.34 -24.16
CA ALA A 135 6.88 24.63 -23.11
C ALA A 135 5.38 24.49 -23.36
N ASN A 136 4.79 23.43 -22.82
CA ASN A 136 3.35 23.19 -22.74
C ASN A 136 2.92 23.11 -21.27
N ALA A 137 1.89 23.88 -20.90
CA ALA A 137 1.35 23.90 -19.54
C ALA A 137 -0.04 23.28 -19.53
N ASN A 138 -0.34 22.49 -18.50
CA ASN A 138 -1.64 21.89 -18.24
C ASN A 138 -1.94 21.94 -16.75
N LEU A 139 -3.18 22.27 -16.38
CA LEU A 139 -3.65 22.28 -15.00
C LEU A 139 -4.75 21.24 -14.86
N LYS A 140 -4.64 20.38 -13.85
CA LYS A 140 -5.67 19.40 -13.50
C LYS A 140 -6.21 19.68 -12.11
N ILE A 141 -7.48 19.34 -11.88
CA ILE A 141 -8.09 19.37 -10.56
C ILE A 141 -7.42 18.28 -9.71
N LYS A 142 -6.94 18.65 -8.52
CA LYS A 142 -6.46 17.70 -7.51
C LYS A 142 -7.49 17.55 -6.40
N ASP A 143 -7.93 18.66 -5.83
CA ASP A 143 -8.95 18.71 -4.78
C ASP A 143 -9.74 20.02 -4.93
N LEU A 144 -10.94 19.92 -5.52
CA LEU A 144 -11.81 21.08 -5.75
C LEU A 144 -12.32 21.67 -4.43
N ALA A 145 -12.56 20.83 -3.42
CA ALA A 145 -13.09 21.24 -2.12
C ALA A 145 -12.07 22.05 -1.31
N LYS A 146 -10.77 21.86 -1.58
CA LYS A 146 -9.68 22.62 -0.94
C LYS A 146 -9.05 23.68 -1.83
N GLY A 147 -9.57 23.87 -3.05
CA GLY A 147 -9.00 24.81 -4.01
C GLY A 147 -7.56 24.47 -4.40
N ILE A 148 -7.31 23.19 -4.72
CA ILE A 148 -5.99 22.67 -5.07
C ILE A 148 -6.01 22.08 -6.49
N GLY A 149 -5.04 22.49 -7.32
CA GLY A 149 -4.79 21.93 -8.64
C GLY A 149 -3.35 21.42 -8.79
N THR A 150 -3.12 20.60 -9.80
CA THR A 150 -1.79 20.12 -10.19
C THR A 150 -1.37 20.74 -11.52
N LEU A 151 -0.35 21.59 -11.50
CA LEU A 151 0.22 22.24 -12.67
C LEU A 151 1.37 21.39 -13.23
N ASN A 152 1.21 20.95 -14.47
CA ASN A 152 2.20 20.24 -15.26
C ASN A 152 2.76 21.17 -16.33
N VAL A 153 4.08 21.37 -16.35
CA VAL A 153 4.77 22.11 -17.42
C VAL A 153 5.82 21.21 -18.06
N GLN A 154 5.58 20.86 -19.33
CA GLN A 154 6.51 20.12 -20.17
C GLN A 154 7.39 21.12 -20.92
N PHE A 155 8.68 21.15 -20.60
CA PHE A 155 9.70 21.95 -21.28
C PHE A 155 10.36 21.12 -22.38
N LYS A 156 10.71 21.78 -23.48
CA LYS A 156 11.39 21.18 -24.64
C LYS A 156 12.55 22.05 -25.09
N LEU A 157 13.67 21.40 -25.42
CA LEU A 157 14.86 22.01 -26.02
C LEU A 157 15.45 21.07 -27.07
N GLY A 158 15.12 21.33 -28.34
CA GLY A 158 15.39 20.37 -29.43
C GLY A 158 14.70 19.04 -29.13
N ASP A 159 15.50 17.97 -29.03
CA ASP A 159 15.00 16.61 -28.75
C ASP A 159 14.86 16.31 -27.25
N GLN A 160 15.32 17.20 -26.37
CA GLN A 160 15.21 17.02 -24.93
C GLN A 160 13.82 17.46 -24.46
N ILE A 161 13.15 16.61 -23.69
CA ILE A 161 11.84 16.88 -23.09
C ILE A 161 11.91 16.55 -21.61
N GLU A 162 11.47 17.48 -20.76
CA GLU A 162 11.32 17.26 -19.33
C GLU A 162 10.02 17.87 -18.83
N THR A 163 9.34 17.17 -17.92
CA THR A 163 8.10 17.67 -17.31
C THR A 163 8.33 17.95 -15.84
N LYS A 164 7.90 19.13 -15.38
CA LYS A 164 7.82 19.47 -13.97
C LYS A 164 6.36 19.50 -13.54
N GLU A 165 6.09 18.88 -12.41
CA GLU A 165 4.78 18.86 -11.78
C GLU A 165 4.85 19.59 -10.43
N PHE A 166 3.88 20.48 -10.19
CA PHE A 166 3.76 21.21 -8.94
C PHE A 166 2.30 21.26 -8.48
N GLU A 167 2.09 21.08 -7.19
CA GLU A 167 0.81 21.38 -6.55
C GLU A 167 0.64 22.90 -6.42
N ILE A 168 -0.51 23.41 -6.84
CA ILE A 168 -0.90 24.81 -6.74
C ILE A 168 -2.12 24.90 -5.83
N SER A 169 -1.94 25.49 -4.66
CA SER A 169 -3.01 25.81 -3.72
C SER A 169 -3.42 27.29 -3.79
N GLY A 170 -4.53 27.62 -3.12
CA GLY A 170 -5.03 29.00 -3.02
C GLY A 170 -5.95 29.41 -4.17
N PHE A 171 -6.58 28.46 -4.86
CA PHE A 171 -7.75 28.76 -5.68
C PHE A 171 -8.94 29.13 -4.81
N LEU A 172 -9.94 29.78 -5.37
CA LEU A 172 -11.22 29.98 -4.69
C LEU A 172 -11.86 28.61 -4.44
N PHE A 173 -12.34 28.36 -3.23
CA PHE A 173 -13.12 27.17 -2.91
C PHE A 173 -14.23 27.53 -1.94
N ASP A 174 -15.26 26.69 -1.94
CA ASP A 174 -16.38 26.82 -1.02
C ASP A 174 -15.96 26.23 0.34
N ASN A 175 -15.71 27.11 1.31
CA ASN A 175 -15.32 26.74 2.68
C ASN A 175 -16.49 26.88 3.67
N THR A 176 -17.73 26.96 3.18
CA THR A 176 -18.92 27.25 4.01
C THR A 176 -19.07 26.24 5.15
N PHE A 177 -18.90 24.94 4.88
CA PHE A 177 -18.91 23.91 5.92
C PHE A 177 -17.83 24.13 6.98
N THR A 178 -16.57 24.29 6.57
CA THR A 178 -15.45 24.47 7.50
C THR A 178 -15.66 25.68 8.42
N LEU A 179 -16.04 26.83 7.86
CA LEU A 179 -16.29 28.05 8.64
C LEU A 179 -17.39 27.86 9.68
N VAL A 180 -18.48 27.17 9.31
CA VAL A 180 -19.62 26.92 10.20
C VAL A 180 -19.26 25.92 11.30
N ILE A 181 -18.58 24.82 10.95
CA ILE A 181 -18.10 23.83 11.93
C ILE A 181 -17.15 24.47 12.92
N ASP A 182 -16.17 25.25 12.43
CA ASP A 182 -15.20 25.94 13.29
C ASP A 182 -15.90 26.89 14.26
N LYS A 183 -16.84 27.72 13.79
CA LYS A 183 -17.63 28.62 14.65
C LYS A 183 -18.40 27.87 15.75
N ILE A 184 -18.99 26.72 15.42
CA ILE A 184 -19.71 25.88 16.38
C ILE A 184 -18.75 25.28 17.41
N LEU A 185 -17.61 24.74 16.97
CA LEU A 185 -16.63 24.10 17.85
C LEU A 185 -15.88 25.12 18.73
N SER A 186 -15.76 26.37 18.29
CA SER A 186 -15.18 27.49 19.04
C SER A 186 -16.21 28.31 19.84
N ALA A 187 -17.48 27.88 19.88
CA ALA A 187 -18.54 28.57 20.58
C ALA A 187 -18.23 28.76 22.07
N THR A 188 -18.77 29.84 22.66
CA THR A 188 -18.66 30.11 24.10
C THR A 188 -20.05 30.38 24.68
N PRO A 189 -20.57 29.54 25.60
CA PRO A 189 -19.94 28.32 26.15
C PRO A 189 -19.73 27.23 25.09
N PRO A 190 -18.74 26.33 25.29
CA PRO A 190 -18.42 25.27 24.34
C PRO A 190 -19.58 24.29 24.21
N MET A 191 -19.66 23.64 23.05
CA MET A 191 -20.61 22.56 22.80
C MET A 191 -20.50 21.47 23.85
N ASP A 192 -21.63 21.20 24.51
CA ASP A 192 -21.77 20.21 25.55
C ASP A 192 -23.17 19.54 25.51
N LEU A 193 -23.46 18.62 26.43
CA LEU A 193 -24.77 17.96 26.62
C LEU A 193 -25.33 18.24 28.02
N SER A 194 -26.63 18.56 28.12
CA SER A 194 -27.32 18.70 29.41
C SER A 194 -27.63 17.34 30.05
N ASP A 195 -27.85 17.29 31.37
CA ASP A 195 -28.35 16.11 32.11
C ASP A 195 -27.49 14.82 31.99
N LYS A 196 -26.18 14.97 31.71
CA LYS A 196 -25.24 13.86 31.49
C LYS A 196 -24.53 13.34 32.74
N SER A 197 -24.42 14.15 33.79
CA SER A 197 -23.49 13.91 34.91
C SER A 197 -23.83 12.70 35.78
N ASP A 198 -25.09 12.28 35.80
CA ASP A 198 -25.62 11.17 36.58
C ASP A 198 -25.85 9.89 35.76
N LYS A 199 -25.52 9.91 34.45
CA LYS A 199 -25.82 8.83 33.50
C LYS A 199 -24.55 8.29 32.85
N THR A 200 -24.51 6.99 32.60
CA THR A 200 -23.55 6.42 31.64
C THR A 200 -23.93 6.85 30.21
N ILE A 201 -23.05 6.64 29.24
CA ILE A 201 -23.35 6.96 27.84
C ILE A 201 -24.53 6.12 27.31
N ASP A 202 -24.62 4.85 27.72
CA ASP A 202 -25.73 3.96 27.33
C ASP A 202 -27.05 4.38 27.97
N ASP A 203 -27.04 4.74 29.26
CA ASP A 203 -28.21 5.30 29.94
C ASP A 203 -28.66 6.61 29.26
N TYR A 204 -27.70 7.44 28.87
CA TYR A 204 -27.95 8.70 28.20
C TYR A 204 -28.58 8.50 26.82
N ASN A 205 -28.05 7.58 26.02
CA ASN A 205 -28.60 7.22 24.73
C ASN A 205 -29.99 6.58 24.85
N THR A 206 -30.22 5.76 25.87
CA THR A 206 -31.55 5.18 26.14
C THR A 206 -32.57 6.25 26.48
N ALA A 207 -32.19 7.23 27.30
CA ALA A 207 -33.09 8.31 27.74
C ALA A 207 -33.31 9.38 26.66
N TYR A 208 -32.27 9.73 25.90
CA TYR A 208 -32.24 10.94 25.08
C TYR A 208 -31.77 10.72 23.64
N GLY A 209 -31.45 9.50 23.23
CA GLY A 209 -30.89 9.19 21.90
C GLY A 209 -31.73 9.74 20.74
N SER A 210 -33.06 9.66 20.83
CA SER A 210 -33.99 10.18 19.83
C SER A 210 -34.15 11.71 19.83
N ILE A 211 -33.67 12.39 20.87
CA ILE A 211 -33.80 13.84 21.08
C ILE A 211 -32.45 14.49 21.41
N LEU A 212 -31.33 13.89 21.00
CA LEU A 212 -29.98 14.42 21.26
C LEU A 212 -29.83 15.87 20.78
N LYS A 213 -30.50 16.22 19.69
CA LYS A 213 -30.56 17.58 19.15
C LYS A 213 -30.91 18.63 20.22
N ASP A 214 -31.90 18.31 21.06
CA ASP A 214 -32.44 19.23 22.06
C ASP A 214 -31.61 19.25 23.34
N LYS A 215 -30.71 18.28 23.51
CA LYS A 215 -29.80 18.17 24.65
C LYS A 215 -28.46 18.87 24.45
N ILE A 216 -28.09 19.18 23.21
CA ILE A 216 -26.84 19.87 22.89
C ILE A 216 -26.94 21.33 23.35
N THR A 217 -25.99 21.71 24.21
CA THR A 217 -25.87 23.05 24.77
C THR A 217 -24.66 23.76 24.16
N CYS A 218 -24.93 24.76 23.31
CA CYS A 218 -24.01 25.86 23.02
C CYS A 218 -24.77 26.97 22.30
N LYS A 219 -24.17 28.17 22.30
CA LYS A 219 -24.66 29.30 21.53
C LYS A 219 -23.62 29.77 20.54
N VAL A 220 -24.04 29.93 19.29
CA VAL A 220 -23.23 30.48 18.20
C VAL A 220 -23.86 31.80 17.82
N GLU A 221 -23.08 32.88 17.93
CA GLU A 221 -23.56 34.24 17.63
C GLU A 221 -24.84 34.62 18.39
N GLY A 222 -24.95 34.16 19.65
CA GLY A 222 -26.08 34.43 20.54
C GLY A 222 -27.33 33.57 20.32
N LYS A 223 -27.35 32.73 19.27
CA LYS A 223 -28.44 31.79 18.95
C LYS A 223 -28.10 30.38 19.40
N ASN A 224 -29.11 29.52 19.56
CA ASN A 224 -28.85 28.09 19.74
C ASN A 224 -28.16 27.53 18.49
N TRP A 225 -27.31 26.52 18.65
CA TRP A 225 -26.50 25.96 17.56
C TRP A 225 -27.34 25.46 16.37
N ASN A 226 -28.51 24.88 16.63
CA ASN A 226 -29.41 24.34 15.63
C ASN A 226 -30.13 25.45 14.84
N ASP A 227 -30.53 26.53 15.52
CA ASP A 227 -31.11 27.72 14.90
C ASP A 227 -30.07 28.42 14.02
N TYR A 228 -28.84 28.56 14.53
CA TYR A 228 -27.71 29.10 13.75
C TYR A 228 -27.46 28.29 12.47
N LEU A 229 -27.38 26.95 12.56
CA LEU A 229 -27.22 26.10 11.38
C LEU A 229 -28.37 26.26 10.38
N THR A 230 -29.61 26.33 10.87
CA THR A 230 -30.79 26.50 10.03
C THR A 230 -30.79 27.85 9.31
N ASP A 231 -30.41 28.93 10.02
CA ASP A 231 -30.28 30.28 9.46
C ASP A 231 -29.17 30.36 8.40
N GLU A 232 -28.08 29.63 8.60
CA GLU A 232 -27.00 29.47 7.60
C GLU A 232 -27.40 28.53 6.44
N GLY A 233 -28.63 27.99 6.44
CA GLY A 233 -29.18 27.16 5.37
C GLY A 233 -28.69 25.71 5.38
N PHE A 234 -28.27 25.18 6.54
CA PHE A 234 -27.91 23.78 6.70
C PHE A 234 -29.08 22.95 7.24
N GLU A 235 -29.24 21.76 6.68
CA GLU A 235 -30.09 20.72 7.24
C GLU A 235 -29.31 19.89 8.24
N ILE A 236 -29.91 19.63 9.41
CA ILE A 236 -29.31 18.79 10.45
C ILE A 236 -29.82 17.37 10.22
N GLY A 237 -28.89 16.46 9.94
CA GLY A 237 -29.14 15.04 9.76
C GLY A 237 -29.03 14.25 11.06
N ASN A 238 -28.42 13.07 10.97
CA ASN A 238 -28.29 12.16 12.11
C ASN A 238 -27.36 12.72 13.19
N ILE A 239 -27.72 12.46 14.45
CA ILE A 239 -26.93 12.82 15.64
C ILE A 239 -26.70 11.54 16.44
N ILE A 240 -25.45 11.18 16.65
CA ILE A 240 -25.06 9.97 17.38
C ILE A 240 -24.10 10.36 18.51
N LEU A 241 -24.23 9.69 19.65
CA LEU A 241 -23.28 9.72 20.74
C LEU A 241 -22.72 8.31 20.97
N GLU A 242 -21.42 8.13 20.83
CA GLU A 242 -20.73 6.85 21.04
C GLU A 242 -19.76 6.95 22.22
N ALA A 243 -19.53 5.86 22.94
CA ALA A 243 -18.48 5.82 23.95
C ALA A 243 -17.09 5.86 23.31
N LYS A 244 -16.19 6.65 23.88
CA LYS A 244 -14.77 6.63 23.50
C LYS A 244 -14.14 5.32 23.98
N SER A 245 -13.50 4.57 23.08
CA SER A 245 -13.07 3.18 23.33
C SER A 245 -12.16 2.97 24.53
N ASN A 246 -11.46 4.00 24.99
CA ASN A 246 -10.52 3.93 26.11
C ASN A 246 -10.93 4.76 27.33
N ASP A 247 -12.08 5.45 27.30
CA ASP A 247 -12.59 6.21 28.43
C ASP A 247 -14.12 6.29 28.38
N PRO A 248 -14.84 5.44 29.13
CA PRO A 248 -16.30 5.38 29.11
C PRO A 248 -16.96 6.63 29.73
N LYS A 249 -16.19 7.55 30.33
CA LYS A 249 -16.68 8.85 30.82
C LYS A 249 -16.71 9.92 29.73
N ILE A 250 -16.18 9.60 28.54
CA ILE A 250 -16.08 10.50 27.39
C ILE A 250 -16.92 9.95 26.24
N GLY A 251 -17.91 10.73 25.82
CA GLY A 251 -18.70 10.47 24.62
C GLY A 251 -18.16 11.20 23.40
N ILE A 252 -18.23 10.57 22.23
CA ILE A 252 -17.96 11.16 20.93
C ILE A 252 -19.30 11.51 20.29
N LEU A 253 -19.64 12.80 20.31
CA LEU A 253 -20.83 13.34 19.65
C LEU A 253 -20.51 13.59 18.17
N LYS A 254 -21.33 13.03 17.29
CA LYS A 254 -21.25 13.18 15.83
C LYS A 254 -22.56 13.76 15.30
N ILE A 255 -22.50 14.89 14.62
CA ILE A 255 -23.65 15.59 14.03
C ILE A 255 -23.42 15.73 12.53
N THR A 256 -24.24 15.07 11.72
CA THR A 256 -24.19 15.26 10.26
C THR A 256 -24.97 16.52 9.88
N ILE A 257 -24.34 17.40 9.10
CA ILE A 257 -24.99 18.58 8.51
C ILE A 257 -24.92 18.50 6.99
N THR A 258 -25.97 18.96 6.31
CA THR A 258 -26.10 18.88 4.85
C THR A 258 -26.48 20.24 4.26
N LYS A 259 -25.88 20.59 3.12
CA LYS A 259 -26.21 21.78 2.33
C LYS A 259 -25.87 21.52 0.87
N ASP A 260 -26.78 21.87 -0.04
CA ASP A 260 -26.61 21.70 -1.49
C ASP A 260 -26.17 20.27 -1.89
N SER A 261 -26.80 19.25 -1.29
CA SER A 261 -26.49 17.81 -1.49
C SER A 261 -25.08 17.36 -1.07
N LYS A 262 -24.34 18.18 -0.32
CA LYS A 262 -23.08 17.80 0.34
C LYS A 262 -23.32 17.62 1.83
N SER A 263 -22.62 16.69 2.46
CA SER A 263 -22.71 16.45 3.90
C SER A 263 -21.34 16.41 4.54
N GLU A 264 -21.23 16.96 5.74
CA GLU A 264 -20.05 16.89 6.61
C GLU A 264 -20.49 16.53 8.03
N THR A 265 -19.55 16.09 8.86
CA THR A 265 -19.83 15.70 10.25
C THR A 265 -19.06 16.54 11.25
N ILE A 266 -19.77 17.24 12.13
CA ILE A 266 -19.19 17.85 13.32
C ILE A 266 -18.91 16.72 14.31
N THR A 267 -17.67 16.62 14.78
CA THR A 267 -17.28 15.64 15.81
C THR A 267 -16.76 16.37 17.04
N LYS A 268 -17.27 16.02 18.22
CA LYS A 268 -16.87 16.63 19.49
C LYS A 268 -16.77 15.59 20.61
N GLU A 269 -15.68 15.64 21.37
CA GLU A 269 -15.58 14.90 22.64
C GLU A 269 -16.34 15.64 23.74
N ILE A 270 -17.22 14.91 24.44
CA ILE A 270 -18.05 15.37 25.53
C ILE A 270 -17.65 14.60 26.79
N THR A 271 -17.14 15.30 27.80
CA THR A 271 -16.67 14.70 29.05
C THR A 271 -17.73 14.83 30.14
N GLY A 272 -17.56 14.08 31.25
CA GLY A 272 -18.40 14.25 32.44
C GLY A 272 -19.65 13.38 32.48
N PHE A 273 -19.66 12.26 31.76
CA PHE A 273 -20.62 11.17 32.00
C PHE A 273 -20.26 10.42 33.29
N LYS A 274 -21.26 9.80 33.91
CA LYS A 274 -21.05 8.92 35.06
C LYS A 274 -20.24 7.71 34.60
N GLU A 275 -19.27 7.33 35.43
CA GLU A 275 -18.62 6.03 35.30
C GLU A 275 -19.68 4.93 35.33
N ASN A 276 -19.55 3.95 34.45
CA ASN A 276 -20.36 2.75 34.59
C ASN A 276 -20.03 2.14 35.96
N ALA A 277 -21.00 2.12 36.87
CA ALA A 277 -20.83 1.46 38.15
C ALA A 277 -20.68 -0.03 37.84
N GLN A 278 -19.47 -0.56 38.05
CA GLN A 278 -19.06 -1.93 37.70
C GLN A 278 -20.19 -2.97 37.85
N GLN A 279 -20.58 -3.61 36.74
CA GLN A 279 -20.38 -5.06 36.69
C GLN A 279 -18.87 -5.27 36.88
N PRO A 280 -18.42 -6.20 37.75
CA PRO A 280 -16.99 -6.39 37.98
C PRO A 280 -16.29 -6.51 36.63
N SER A 281 -15.34 -5.61 36.39
CA SER A 281 -14.43 -5.75 35.27
C SER A 281 -13.63 -7.00 35.57
N ILE A 282 -14.01 -8.13 34.97
CA ILE A 282 -13.18 -9.32 35.01
C ILE A 282 -11.86 -8.94 34.35
N GLU A 283 -10.84 -8.81 35.16
CA GLU A 283 -9.48 -8.57 34.73
C GLU A 283 -8.96 -9.88 34.15
N LEU A 284 -9.29 -10.17 32.89
CA LEU A 284 -8.78 -11.36 32.21
C LEU A 284 -7.24 -11.42 32.21
N ASN A 285 -6.57 -10.28 32.38
CA ASN A 285 -5.12 -10.18 32.58
C ASN A 285 -4.62 -10.99 33.78
N LYS A 286 -5.45 -11.23 34.80
CA LYS A 286 -5.10 -12.08 35.95
C LYS A 286 -4.71 -13.49 35.52
N ALA A 287 -5.29 -14.00 34.43
CA ALA A 287 -4.95 -15.32 33.89
C ALA A 287 -3.48 -15.42 33.43
N PHE A 288 -2.81 -14.29 33.19
CA PHE A 288 -1.46 -14.22 32.62
C PHE A 288 -0.48 -13.41 33.49
N GLU A 289 -0.78 -13.22 34.78
CA GLU A 289 0.13 -12.58 35.75
C GLU A 289 1.46 -13.32 35.90
N GLU A 290 1.43 -14.62 35.66
CA GLU A 290 2.61 -15.48 35.62
C GLU A 290 2.74 -16.15 34.24
N PRO A 291 3.98 -16.37 33.76
CA PRO A 291 4.19 -17.10 32.52
C PRO A 291 3.57 -18.50 32.58
N LEU A 292 2.78 -18.85 31.57
CA LEU A 292 2.17 -20.16 31.46
C LEU A 292 3.15 -21.17 30.86
N THR A 293 3.04 -22.40 31.34
CA THR A 293 3.75 -23.58 30.83
C THR A 293 2.81 -24.79 30.85
N LEU A 294 3.32 -25.93 30.41
CA LEU A 294 2.60 -27.20 30.45
C LEU A 294 3.24 -28.16 31.43
N ASP A 295 2.41 -28.99 32.08
CA ASP A 295 2.91 -30.07 32.90
C ASP A 295 3.48 -31.23 32.06
N GLY A 296 4.46 -31.95 32.58
CA GLY A 296 5.02 -33.13 31.89
C GLY A 296 5.86 -32.87 30.62
N ILE A 297 6.30 -31.64 30.36
CA ILE A 297 7.28 -31.36 29.29
C ILE A 297 8.55 -32.19 29.54
N SER A 298 9.03 -32.88 28.50
CA SER A 298 10.20 -33.76 28.55
C SER A 298 11.04 -33.65 27.28
N SER A 299 12.37 -33.66 27.44
CA SER A 299 13.34 -33.63 26.35
C SER A 299 13.36 -34.90 25.50
N ASP A 300 12.61 -35.94 25.89
CA ASP A 300 12.52 -37.20 25.16
C ASP A 300 11.37 -37.21 24.15
N LYS A 301 10.46 -36.22 24.20
CA LYS A 301 9.22 -36.18 23.41
C LYS A 301 9.17 -34.94 22.53
N THR A 302 8.79 -35.11 21.27
CA THR A 302 8.52 -33.97 20.38
C THR A 302 7.20 -33.29 20.77
N VAL A 303 6.95 -32.08 20.24
CA VAL A 303 5.67 -31.38 20.44
C VAL A 303 4.48 -32.23 19.95
N ASP A 304 4.65 -33.00 18.87
CA ASP A 304 3.61 -33.86 18.32
C ASP A 304 3.33 -35.05 19.25
N ASP A 305 4.38 -35.67 19.80
CA ASP A 305 4.24 -36.77 20.76
C ASP A 305 3.51 -36.30 22.03
N TYR A 306 3.86 -35.11 22.53
CA TYR A 306 3.22 -34.52 23.70
C TYR A 306 1.71 -34.27 23.46
N LYS A 307 1.33 -33.75 22.29
CA LYS A 307 -0.08 -33.52 21.93
C LYS A 307 -0.86 -34.83 21.79
N GLN A 308 -0.20 -35.92 21.38
CA GLN A 308 -0.82 -37.23 21.28
C GLN A 308 -1.12 -37.83 22.66
N GLU A 309 -0.22 -37.64 23.62
CA GLU A 309 -0.40 -38.11 25.00
C GLU A 309 -1.37 -37.23 25.80
N HIS A 310 -1.42 -35.94 25.49
CA HIS A 310 -2.26 -34.95 26.16
C HIS A 310 -3.28 -34.32 25.20
N PRO A 311 -4.31 -35.07 24.75
CA PRO A 311 -5.27 -34.58 23.76
C PRO A 311 -6.08 -33.38 24.26
N ASN A 312 -6.25 -33.24 25.58
CA ASN A 312 -6.82 -32.05 26.20
C ASN A 312 -5.71 -31.22 26.87
N LEU A 313 -5.23 -30.20 26.18
CA LEU A 313 -4.16 -29.33 26.69
C LEU A 313 -4.63 -28.44 27.86
N LYS A 314 -5.93 -28.16 28.02
CA LYS A 314 -6.44 -27.27 29.07
C LYS A 314 -6.07 -27.76 30.48
N ILE A 315 -6.13 -29.07 30.70
CA ILE A 315 -5.81 -29.70 31.99
C ILE A 315 -4.30 -29.81 32.27
N GLN A 316 -3.46 -29.43 31.30
CA GLN A 316 -2.01 -29.45 31.43
C GLN A 316 -1.42 -28.05 31.68
N VAL A 317 -2.22 -26.98 31.53
CA VAL A 317 -1.74 -25.60 31.72
C VAL A 317 -1.45 -25.36 33.19
N LYS A 318 -0.25 -24.85 33.47
CA LYS A 318 0.18 -24.45 34.81
C LYS A 318 1.02 -23.17 34.75
N THR A 319 1.30 -22.56 35.89
CA THR A 319 2.27 -21.46 35.97
C THR A 319 3.61 -21.96 36.50
N THR A 320 4.59 -21.07 36.64
CA THR A 320 5.85 -21.42 37.31
C THR A 320 5.69 -21.64 38.82
N THR A 321 4.63 -21.11 39.42
CA THR A 321 4.39 -21.20 40.88
C THR A 321 3.18 -22.02 41.30
N LYS A 322 2.24 -22.31 40.39
CA LYS A 322 1.01 -23.07 40.65
C LYS A 322 1.00 -24.33 39.80
N SER A 323 0.61 -25.46 40.40
CA SER A 323 0.24 -26.67 39.68
C SER A 323 -0.96 -26.42 38.75
N ASN A 324 -1.27 -27.38 37.88
CA ASN A 324 -2.42 -27.30 36.98
C ASN A 324 -3.76 -27.19 37.76
N GLU A 325 -3.90 -27.90 38.87
CA GLU A 325 -5.07 -27.81 39.74
C GLU A 325 -5.18 -26.45 40.44
N GLU A 326 -4.07 -25.95 41.01
CA GLU A 326 -4.03 -24.63 41.66
C GLU A 326 -4.28 -23.49 40.67
N TYR A 327 -3.77 -23.58 39.44
CA TYR A 327 -4.04 -22.58 38.40
C TYR A 327 -5.50 -22.62 37.94
N THR A 328 -6.09 -23.80 37.80
CA THR A 328 -7.51 -23.95 37.45
C THR A 328 -8.40 -23.32 38.52
N ASN A 329 -8.15 -23.62 39.80
CA ASN A 329 -8.89 -23.03 40.92
C ASN A 329 -8.71 -21.50 40.97
N TYR A 330 -7.49 -21.00 40.72
CA TYR A 330 -7.22 -19.55 40.65
C TYR A 330 -8.04 -18.86 39.55
N LEU A 331 -8.18 -19.47 38.38
CA LEU A 331 -9.01 -18.93 37.31
C LEU A 331 -10.49 -18.92 37.71
N GLU A 332 -11.00 -20.00 38.30
CA GLU A 332 -12.38 -20.10 38.77
C GLU A 332 -12.71 -19.05 39.83
N GLU A 333 -11.82 -18.84 40.81
CA GLU A 333 -11.95 -17.80 41.85
C GLU A 333 -12.01 -16.37 41.27
N ASN A 334 -11.47 -16.16 40.07
CA ASN A 334 -11.49 -14.88 39.36
C ASN A 334 -12.57 -14.80 38.26
N GLU A 335 -13.51 -15.74 38.21
CA GLU A 335 -14.55 -15.83 37.17
C GLU A 335 -13.99 -15.94 35.73
N ILE A 336 -12.86 -16.64 35.59
CA ILE A 336 -12.17 -16.88 34.31
C ILE A 336 -12.20 -18.38 33.98
N GLU A 337 -12.36 -18.72 32.71
CA GLU A 337 -12.17 -20.08 32.21
C GLU A 337 -11.26 -20.13 30.96
N LEU A 338 -10.56 -21.24 30.78
CA LEU A 338 -9.78 -21.50 29.56
C LEU A 338 -10.73 -21.78 28.39
N ASP A 339 -10.72 -20.92 27.37
CA ASP A 339 -11.52 -21.07 26.14
C ASP A 339 -10.83 -22.01 25.14
N THR A 340 -9.63 -21.65 24.67
CA THR A 340 -8.85 -22.46 23.73
C THR A 340 -7.38 -22.49 24.12
N VAL A 341 -6.77 -23.68 24.07
CA VAL A 341 -5.35 -23.88 24.32
C VAL A 341 -4.77 -24.65 23.15
N THR A 342 -3.78 -24.06 22.47
CA THR A 342 -3.12 -24.67 21.32
C THR A 342 -1.61 -24.67 21.50
N LEU A 343 -0.98 -25.76 21.09
CA LEU A 343 0.46 -25.94 21.11
C LEU A 343 0.97 -26.21 19.69
N GLU A 344 1.92 -25.41 19.24
CA GLU A 344 2.55 -25.51 17.92
C GLU A 344 4.08 -25.52 18.05
N SER A 345 4.78 -26.29 17.22
CA SER A 345 6.25 -26.28 17.24
C SER A 345 6.79 -24.92 16.78
N ALA A 346 7.72 -24.35 17.53
CA ALA A 346 8.42 -23.11 17.19
C ALA A 346 9.82 -23.39 16.58
N GLY A 347 10.12 -24.65 16.27
CA GLY A 347 11.42 -25.12 15.81
C GLY A 347 12.37 -25.50 16.97
N GLY A 348 13.33 -26.40 16.69
CA GLY A 348 14.24 -26.91 17.70
C GLY A 348 13.49 -27.62 18.84
N THR A 349 13.89 -27.32 20.08
CA THR A 349 13.30 -27.82 21.34
C THR A 349 12.10 -26.99 21.83
N LYS A 350 11.63 -26.03 21.03
CA LYS A 350 10.66 -25.00 21.46
C LYS A 350 9.28 -25.18 20.87
N ALA A 351 8.28 -24.68 21.59
CA ALA A 351 6.89 -24.65 21.18
C ALA A 351 6.21 -23.32 21.56
N ASN A 352 5.26 -22.86 20.75
CA ASN A 352 4.38 -21.76 21.08
C ASN A 352 3.10 -22.31 21.71
N LEU A 353 2.90 -22.00 22.99
CA LEU A 353 1.66 -22.24 23.72
C LEU A 353 0.80 -20.99 23.60
N LYS A 354 -0.29 -21.08 22.84
CA LYS A 354 -1.29 -20.02 22.74
C LYS A 354 -2.49 -20.37 23.60
N VAL A 355 -2.85 -19.46 24.50
CA VAL A 355 -3.92 -19.62 25.49
C VAL A 355 -4.89 -18.48 25.34
N LYS A 356 -6.16 -18.83 25.15
CA LYS A 356 -7.28 -17.91 25.16
C LYS A 356 -8.14 -18.19 26.39
N VAL A 357 -8.42 -17.15 27.17
CA VAL A 357 -9.34 -17.18 28.30
C VAL A 357 -10.60 -16.37 27.98
N LYS A 358 -11.68 -16.71 28.67
CA LYS A 358 -12.93 -15.95 28.63
C LYS A 358 -13.49 -15.76 30.02
N SER A 359 -14.33 -14.75 30.17
CA SER A 359 -15.11 -14.56 31.39
C SER A 359 -16.24 -15.58 31.46
N THR A 360 -16.46 -16.15 32.65
CA THR A 360 -17.59 -17.08 32.88
C THR A 360 -18.93 -16.33 32.96
N SER A 361 -18.93 -15.07 33.40
CA SER A 361 -20.13 -14.23 33.51
C SER A 361 -20.46 -13.40 32.25
N ASP A 362 -19.49 -13.18 31.36
CA ASP A 362 -19.62 -12.53 30.05
C ASP A 362 -18.70 -13.21 29.00
N PRO A 363 -19.17 -14.29 28.36
CA PRO A 363 -18.37 -15.06 27.40
C PRO A 363 -17.94 -14.29 26.14
N SER A 364 -18.47 -13.08 25.91
CA SER A 364 -18.03 -12.21 24.81
C SER A 364 -16.68 -11.56 25.07
N LYS A 365 -16.29 -11.42 26.35
CA LYS A 365 -14.98 -10.93 26.77
C LYS A 365 -13.97 -12.06 26.73
N VAL A 366 -12.95 -11.88 25.89
CA VAL A 366 -11.87 -12.84 25.70
C VAL A 366 -10.52 -12.14 25.71
N LEU A 367 -9.49 -12.87 26.12
CA LEU A 367 -8.09 -12.43 26.06
C LEU A 367 -7.23 -13.61 25.59
N GLU A 368 -6.28 -13.35 24.71
CA GLU A 368 -5.39 -14.36 24.16
C GLU A 368 -3.94 -13.93 24.33
N GLU A 369 -3.09 -14.84 24.82
CA GLU A 369 -1.66 -14.64 24.95
C GLU A 369 -0.88 -15.84 24.41
N THR A 370 0.38 -15.62 24.03
CA THR A 370 1.28 -16.67 23.49
C THR A 370 2.59 -16.72 24.26
N PHE A 371 2.94 -17.92 24.72
CA PHE A 371 4.13 -18.22 25.51
C PHE A 371 5.08 -19.13 24.73
N VAL A 372 6.38 -18.87 24.80
CA VAL A 372 7.40 -19.74 24.22
C VAL A 372 7.87 -20.72 25.29
N LEU A 373 7.55 -22.00 25.07
CA LEU A 373 7.98 -23.11 25.90
C LEU A 373 9.25 -23.74 25.32
N ASP A 374 10.10 -24.29 26.19
CA ASP A 374 11.32 -24.99 25.83
C ASP A 374 11.39 -26.32 26.61
N GLY A 375 12.27 -27.22 26.18
CA GLY A 375 12.47 -28.53 26.82
C GLY A 375 11.80 -29.70 26.11
N PHE A 376 11.25 -29.52 24.90
CA PHE A 376 10.83 -30.63 24.04
C PHE A 376 12.03 -31.22 23.30
N LYS A 377 11.88 -32.46 22.81
CA LYS A 377 12.81 -33.03 21.85
C LYS A 377 12.72 -32.32 20.51
N GLU A 378 13.88 -31.97 19.95
CA GLU A 378 13.95 -31.46 18.59
C GLU A 378 13.42 -32.49 17.59
N LYS A 379 12.45 -32.06 16.78
CA LYS A 379 11.96 -32.87 15.67
C LYS A 379 13.09 -32.96 14.65
N SER A 380 13.65 -34.16 14.45
CA SER A 380 14.70 -34.37 13.45
C SER A 380 14.12 -34.11 12.06
N THR A 381 14.45 -32.97 11.47
CA THR A 381 14.03 -32.59 10.13
C THR A 381 15.25 -32.41 9.23
N THR A 382 15.38 -33.29 8.24
CA THR A 382 16.14 -33.02 7.02
C THR A 382 15.52 -31.77 6.34
N PRO A 383 16.33 -30.81 5.83
CA PRO A 383 15.85 -29.43 5.65
C PRO A 383 15.00 -29.21 4.38
N GLU A 384 13.88 -28.50 4.53
CA GLU A 384 13.19 -27.76 3.45
C GLU A 384 13.37 -26.23 3.68
N PRO A 385 13.42 -25.38 2.63
CA PRO A 385 13.88 -23.99 2.71
C PRO A 385 12.92 -23.02 3.46
N PRO A 386 13.44 -21.87 3.93
CA PRO A 386 12.74 -20.96 4.83
C PRO A 386 11.61 -20.15 4.15
N GLN A 387 10.54 -19.90 4.92
CA GLN A 387 9.35 -19.13 4.54
C GLN A 387 9.57 -17.61 4.64
N PRO A 388 9.08 -16.76 3.70
CA PRO A 388 9.28 -15.30 3.70
C PRO A 388 8.27 -14.51 4.57
N PRO A 389 8.54 -13.21 4.85
CA PRO A 389 7.76 -12.36 5.76
C PRO A 389 6.36 -11.97 5.22
N THR A 390 5.53 -11.49 6.14
CA THR A 390 4.10 -11.16 6.03
C THR A 390 3.72 -10.45 4.70
N PRO A 391 2.72 -10.93 3.93
CA PRO A 391 2.55 -10.49 2.54
C PRO A 391 1.90 -9.11 2.45
N THR A 392 2.64 -8.15 1.90
CA THR A 392 2.07 -6.93 1.28
C THR A 392 1.07 -7.35 0.20
N GLU A 393 -0.01 -6.58 0.02
CA GLU A 393 -1.01 -6.89 -1.00
C GLU A 393 -0.37 -7.06 -2.39
N PRO A 394 -0.66 -8.15 -3.15
CA PRO A 394 0.01 -8.42 -4.41
C PRO A 394 -0.26 -7.34 -5.45
N LYS A 395 0.78 -6.83 -6.10
CA LYS A 395 0.67 -5.77 -7.11
C LYS A 395 0.25 -6.29 -8.49
N ASN A 396 0.45 -7.57 -8.75
CA ASN A 396 0.22 -8.21 -10.05
C ASN A 396 -0.09 -9.70 -9.88
N ALA A 397 -0.51 -10.35 -10.97
CA ALA A 397 -0.89 -11.76 -10.94
C ALA A 397 0.26 -12.70 -10.57
N LYS A 398 1.51 -12.35 -10.89
CA LYS A 398 2.68 -13.16 -10.52
C LYS A 398 2.84 -13.17 -9.00
N GLU A 399 2.84 -12.01 -8.37
CA GLU A 399 2.90 -11.88 -6.90
C GLU A 399 1.68 -12.53 -6.24
N ALA A 400 0.49 -12.38 -6.83
CA ALA A 400 -0.72 -13.02 -6.31
C ALA A 400 -0.64 -14.55 -6.36
N ALA A 401 -0.03 -15.13 -7.40
CA ALA A 401 0.23 -16.56 -7.49
C ALA A 401 1.31 -17.01 -6.49
N GLU A 402 2.37 -16.22 -6.29
CA GLU A 402 3.42 -16.49 -5.30
C GLU A 402 2.89 -16.46 -3.85
N GLN A 403 1.89 -15.63 -3.58
CA GLN A 403 1.23 -15.53 -2.29
C GLN A 403 0.02 -16.48 -2.11
N GLY A 404 -0.30 -17.31 -3.11
CA GLY A 404 -1.47 -18.21 -3.04
C GLY A 404 -2.82 -17.51 -3.05
N LYS A 405 -2.90 -16.28 -3.59
CA LYS A 405 -4.13 -15.45 -3.65
C LYS A 405 -4.80 -15.44 -5.03
N LEU A 406 -4.10 -15.87 -6.10
CA LEU A 406 -4.63 -15.79 -7.47
C LEU A 406 -5.67 -16.88 -7.79
N ILE A 407 -5.37 -18.13 -7.44
CA ILE A 407 -6.33 -19.25 -7.46
C ILE A 407 -6.42 -19.75 -6.02
N THR A 408 -7.63 -19.77 -5.47
CA THR A 408 -7.89 -20.21 -4.10
C THR A 408 -8.95 -21.30 -4.08
N VAL A 409 -8.95 -22.07 -3.00
CA VAL A 409 -9.88 -23.18 -2.79
C VAL A 409 -10.74 -22.87 -1.57
N ASP A 410 -12.04 -22.82 -1.80
CA ASP A 410 -13.04 -22.60 -0.76
C ASP A 410 -13.59 -23.95 -0.28
N LYS A 411 -12.97 -24.47 0.79
CA LYS A 411 -13.38 -25.73 1.42
C LYS A 411 -14.74 -25.63 2.13
N THR A 412 -15.28 -24.42 2.29
CA THR A 412 -16.60 -24.19 2.92
C THR A 412 -17.72 -24.12 1.89
N ALA A 413 -17.40 -24.11 0.59
CA ALA A 413 -18.40 -24.14 -0.46
C ALA A 413 -19.27 -25.40 -0.34
N SER A 414 -20.58 -25.26 -0.45
CA SER A 414 -21.53 -26.39 -0.37
C SER A 414 -21.30 -27.46 -1.45
N THR A 415 -20.57 -27.12 -2.52
CA THR A 415 -20.19 -28.07 -3.58
C THR A 415 -18.86 -28.77 -3.33
N TYR A 416 -18.09 -28.40 -2.30
CA TYR A 416 -16.69 -28.84 -2.13
C TYR A 416 -16.54 -30.37 -2.09
N ASP A 417 -17.31 -31.07 -1.25
CA ASP A 417 -17.23 -32.54 -1.18
C ASP A 417 -17.67 -33.21 -2.49
N ALA A 418 -18.72 -32.68 -3.12
CA ALA A 418 -19.18 -33.16 -4.43
C ALA A 418 -18.14 -32.92 -5.53
N ASP A 419 -17.41 -31.81 -5.47
CA ASP A 419 -16.34 -31.45 -6.39
C ASP A 419 -15.12 -32.37 -6.21
N VAL A 420 -14.76 -32.70 -4.96
CA VAL A 420 -13.71 -33.68 -4.65
C VAL A 420 -14.03 -35.04 -5.27
N GLU A 421 -15.25 -35.56 -5.05
CA GLU A 421 -15.67 -36.85 -5.59
C GLU A 421 -15.78 -36.82 -7.12
N ALA A 422 -16.26 -35.71 -7.71
CA ALA A 422 -16.29 -35.53 -9.15
C ALA A 422 -14.89 -35.55 -9.79
N ILE A 423 -13.89 -34.99 -9.11
CA ILE A 423 -12.48 -35.05 -9.56
C ILE A 423 -11.91 -36.46 -9.41
N LYS A 424 -12.16 -37.15 -8.30
CA LYS A 424 -11.73 -38.55 -8.11
C LYS A 424 -12.34 -39.45 -9.19
N ASP A 425 -13.64 -39.32 -9.45
CA ASP A 425 -14.32 -40.05 -10.52
C ASP A 425 -13.73 -39.73 -11.90
N PHE A 426 -13.37 -38.46 -12.16
CA PHE A 426 -12.70 -38.09 -13.40
C PHE A 426 -11.39 -38.87 -13.59
N PHE A 427 -10.56 -38.99 -12.55
CA PHE A 427 -9.29 -39.72 -12.64
C PHE A 427 -9.42 -41.24 -12.60
N SER A 428 -10.57 -41.78 -12.18
CA SER A 428 -10.84 -43.22 -12.27
C SER A 428 -11.03 -43.71 -13.71
N LYS A 429 -11.39 -42.79 -14.64
CA LYS A 429 -11.67 -43.10 -16.04
C LYS A 429 -10.38 -43.33 -16.84
N PRO A 430 -10.36 -44.30 -17.77
CA PRO A 430 -9.18 -44.59 -18.58
C PRO A 430 -8.75 -43.38 -19.43
N ASN A 431 -7.44 -43.25 -19.69
CA ASN A 431 -6.81 -42.21 -20.51
C ASN A 431 -6.87 -40.77 -19.95
N THR A 432 -7.22 -40.57 -18.68
CA THR A 432 -7.25 -39.24 -18.05
C THR A 432 -5.88 -38.80 -17.52
N LEU A 433 -5.04 -39.75 -17.07
CA LEU A 433 -3.69 -39.50 -16.57
C LEU A 433 -2.68 -39.05 -17.64
N GLU A 434 -2.86 -39.47 -18.89
CA GLU A 434 -2.00 -39.09 -20.04
C GLU A 434 -2.46 -37.81 -20.75
N SER A 435 -3.51 -37.17 -20.23
CA SER A 435 -4.24 -36.11 -20.94
C SER A 435 -3.87 -34.69 -20.46
N SER A 436 -4.36 -33.67 -21.18
CA SER A 436 -4.11 -32.26 -20.83
C SER A 436 -4.68 -31.85 -19.47
N ARG A 437 -5.67 -32.58 -18.93
CA ARG A 437 -6.27 -32.37 -17.60
C ARG A 437 -6.67 -30.92 -17.36
N ARG A 438 -7.27 -30.35 -18.40
CA ARG A 438 -7.54 -28.93 -18.58
C ARG A 438 -8.64 -28.47 -17.64
N LEU A 439 -8.32 -27.53 -16.77
CA LEU A 439 -9.23 -26.80 -15.93
C LEU A 439 -9.60 -25.48 -16.63
N ASP A 440 -10.85 -25.33 -17.04
CA ASP A 440 -11.39 -24.13 -17.67
C ASP A 440 -12.39 -23.45 -16.74
N GLU A 441 -12.21 -22.15 -16.53
CA GLU A 441 -13.26 -21.31 -15.97
C GLU A 441 -14.40 -21.13 -16.98
N LYS A 442 -15.64 -21.30 -16.51
CA LYS A 442 -16.85 -21.04 -17.31
C LYS A 442 -17.35 -19.61 -17.09
N SER A 443 -18.43 -19.46 -16.33
CA SER A 443 -19.11 -18.20 -16.02
C SER A 443 -19.36 -18.17 -14.51
N SER A 444 -19.17 -16.99 -13.90
CA SER A 444 -19.39 -16.66 -12.49
C SER A 444 -19.16 -17.83 -11.52
N GLY A 445 -17.88 -18.23 -11.36
CA GLY A 445 -17.44 -19.09 -10.27
C GLY A 445 -17.54 -20.60 -10.48
N THR A 446 -17.97 -21.09 -11.66
CA THR A 446 -18.02 -22.54 -11.98
C THR A 446 -16.94 -22.95 -12.97
N TRP A 447 -16.58 -24.23 -12.94
CA TRP A 447 -15.39 -24.75 -13.62
C TRP A 447 -15.69 -26.02 -14.40
N THR A 448 -14.83 -26.33 -15.37
CA THR A 448 -14.84 -27.63 -16.05
C THR A 448 -13.45 -28.24 -16.08
N LEU A 449 -13.37 -29.52 -15.71
CA LEU A 449 -12.18 -30.33 -15.89
C LEU A 449 -12.38 -31.24 -17.10
N LYS A 450 -11.44 -31.17 -18.04
CA LYS A 450 -11.48 -31.88 -19.33
C LYS A 450 -10.23 -32.71 -19.53
N SER A 451 -10.36 -33.92 -20.07
CA SER A 451 -9.19 -34.74 -20.38
C SER A 451 -8.35 -34.12 -21.50
N LYS A 452 -8.97 -33.75 -22.62
CA LYS A 452 -8.28 -33.12 -23.76
C LYS A 452 -9.13 -32.06 -24.46
N SER A 453 -8.53 -31.35 -25.42
CA SER A 453 -9.28 -30.51 -26.36
C SER A 453 -10.03 -31.37 -27.39
N GLY A 454 -11.25 -30.98 -27.75
CA GLY A 454 -12.05 -31.64 -28.80
C GLY A 454 -13.33 -32.31 -28.28
N THR A 455 -14.13 -32.84 -29.20
CA THR A 455 -15.47 -33.41 -28.95
C THR A 455 -15.45 -34.75 -28.22
N SER A 456 -14.33 -35.47 -28.23
CA SER A 456 -14.17 -36.76 -27.54
C SER A 456 -13.55 -36.60 -26.14
N ALA A 457 -13.64 -35.42 -25.53
CA ALA A 457 -13.10 -35.16 -24.21
C ALA A 457 -14.03 -35.69 -23.12
N ILE A 458 -13.47 -36.31 -22.08
CA ILE A 458 -14.20 -36.55 -20.83
C ILE A 458 -14.29 -35.19 -20.16
N ILE A 459 -15.51 -34.78 -19.77
CA ILE A 459 -15.77 -33.48 -19.14
C ILE A 459 -16.50 -33.73 -17.83
N VAL A 460 -16.00 -33.13 -16.75
CA VAL A 460 -16.70 -33.03 -15.48
C VAL A 460 -16.90 -31.56 -15.12
N ASN A 461 -18.08 -31.23 -14.59
CA ASN A 461 -18.36 -29.90 -14.07
C ASN A 461 -17.92 -29.86 -12.61
N ILE A 462 -17.26 -28.77 -12.24
CA ILE A 462 -16.84 -28.46 -10.88
C ILE A 462 -17.60 -27.20 -10.47
N GLY A 463 -18.14 -27.21 -9.26
CA GLY A 463 -18.92 -26.14 -8.67
C GLY A 463 -18.08 -24.92 -8.28
N THR A 464 -18.39 -24.33 -7.13
CA THR A 464 -17.84 -23.03 -6.71
C THR A 464 -16.69 -23.14 -5.71
N SER A 465 -16.14 -24.34 -5.53
CA SER A 465 -15.03 -24.62 -4.61
C SER A 465 -13.68 -24.06 -5.08
N ILE A 466 -13.55 -23.70 -6.35
CA ILE A 466 -12.36 -23.05 -6.90
C ILE A 466 -12.70 -21.60 -7.19
N LYS A 467 -11.85 -20.67 -6.78
CA LYS A 467 -12.00 -19.24 -7.04
C LYS A 467 -10.77 -18.72 -7.79
N PHE A 468 -11.02 -17.86 -8.76
CA PHE A 468 -9.99 -17.08 -9.42
C PHE A 468 -10.32 -15.60 -9.20
N ASP A 469 -9.32 -14.83 -8.81
CA ASP A 469 -9.51 -13.42 -8.52
C ASP A 469 -9.18 -12.57 -9.76
N GLU A 470 -10.22 -11.98 -10.35
CA GLU A 470 -10.11 -11.15 -11.55
C GLU A 470 -9.45 -9.79 -11.30
N LYS A 471 -9.16 -9.42 -10.05
CA LYS A 471 -8.44 -8.19 -9.69
C LYS A 471 -7.12 -8.05 -10.45
N TRP A 472 -6.46 -9.16 -10.74
CA TRP A 472 -5.15 -9.18 -11.42
C TRP A 472 -5.23 -9.59 -12.90
N GLY A 473 -6.43 -9.54 -13.50
CA GLY A 473 -6.70 -9.82 -14.90
C GLY A 473 -7.58 -11.05 -15.10
N LYS A 474 -8.13 -11.21 -16.31
CA LYS A 474 -9.04 -12.33 -16.63
C LYS A 474 -8.29 -13.66 -16.70
N TYR A 475 -8.92 -14.74 -16.28
CA TYR A 475 -8.33 -16.08 -16.23
C TYR A 475 -7.61 -16.49 -17.52
N LYS A 476 -8.29 -16.36 -18.67
CA LYS A 476 -7.75 -16.75 -19.99
C LYS A 476 -6.59 -15.88 -20.47
N ASP A 477 -6.39 -14.72 -19.86
CA ASP A 477 -5.32 -13.78 -20.23
C ASP A 477 -4.10 -13.90 -19.34
N VAL A 478 -4.30 -14.40 -18.11
CA VAL A 478 -3.28 -14.52 -17.07
C VAL A 478 -2.72 -15.94 -16.96
N ILE A 479 -3.55 -16.97 -17.14
CA ILE A 479 -3.20 -18.37 -16.84
C ILE A 479 -2.65 -19.10 -18.06
N LYS A 480 -1.60 -19.90 -17.83
CA LYS A 480 -1.02 -20.86 -18.78
C LYS A 480 -0.90 -22.25 -18.12
N PRO A 481 -0.92 -23.35 -18.89
CA PRO A 481 -0.76 -24.68 -18.33
C PRO A 481 0.67 -24.91 -17.84
N ALA A 482 0.83 -25.80 -16.87
CA ALA A 482 2.15 -26.21 -16.37
C ALA A 482 2.98 -26.88 -17.47
N LYS A 483 2.33 -27.71 -18.31
CA LYS A 483 2.93 -28.36 -19.49
C LYS A 483 2.11 -28.09 -20.74
N GLY A 484 2.80 -27.79 -21.86
CA GLY A 484 2.19 -27.54 -23.17
C GLY A 484 1.79 -26.07 -23.41
N ASN A 485 0.97 -25.86 -24.43
CA ASN A 485 0.50 -24.53 -24.86
C ASN A 485 -1.02 -24.40 -24.64
N GLY A 486 -1.47 -23.28 -24.08
CA GLY A 486 -2.89 -23.05 -23.81
C GLY A 486 -3.16 -21.89 -22.85
N LYS A 487 -4.45 -21.66 -22.57
CA LYS A 487 -4.99 -20.63 -21.67
C LYS A 487 -5.84 -21.26 -20.57
N PHE A 488 -5.24 -22.18 -19.80
CA PHE A 488 -5.92 -23.00 -18.80
C PHE A 488 -4.93 -23.52 -17.75
N ALA A 489 -5.42 -23.85 -16.55
CA ALA A 489 -4.69 -24.56 -15.50
C ALA A 489 -4.89 -26.08 -15.64
N GLN A 490 -4.14 -26.88 -14.89
CA GLN A 490 -4.25 -28.34 -14.91
C GLN A 490 -4.58 -28.86 -13.52
N ILE A 491 -5.50 -29.82 -13.40
CA ILE A 491 -5.69 -30.57 -12.14
C ILE A 491 -4.89 -31.86 -12.21
N ASN A 492 -4.25 -32.22 -11.11
CA ASN A 492 -3.51 -33.46 -10.95
C ASN A 492 -3.90 -34.13 -9.63
N ILE A 493 -3.53 -35.41 -9.52
CA ILE A 493 -3.66 -36.20 -8.30
C ILE A 493 -2.33 -36.84 -7.92
N GLU A 494 -2.16 -37.10 -6.62
CA GLU A 494 -1.20 -38.09 -6.11
C GLU A 494 -1.98 -39.27 -5.55
N THR A 495 -1.50 -40.47 -5.84
CA THR A 495 -2.08 -41.73 -5.35
C THR A 495 -1.11 -42.43 -4.43
N LYS A 496 -1.64 -43.14 -3.44
CA LYS A 496 -0.84 -43.97 -2.55
C LYS A 496 -0.07 -45.01 -3.35
N SER A 497 1.24 -45.08 -3.13
CA SER A 497 2.15 -45.98 -3.86
C SER A 497 1.61 -47.42 -3.86
N GLY A 498 1.47 -48.00 -5.05
CA GLY A 498 0.95 -49.35 -5.24
C GLY A 498 -0.58 -49.50 -5.21
N THR A 499 -1.34 -48.42 -5.16
CA THR A 499 -2.81 -48.44 -5.20
C THR A 499 -3.39 -47.35 -6.11
N ASN A 500 -4.67 -47.45 -6.45
CA ASN A 500 -5.42 -46.39 -7.14
C ASN A 500 -6.07 -45.40 -6.17
N GLU A 501 -5.70 -45.44 -4.89
CA GLU A 501 -6.28 -44.57 -3.87
C GLU A 501 -5.69 -43.17 -3.97
N VAL A 502 -6.55 -42.16 -4.19
CA VAL A 502 -6.15 -40.75 -4.26
C VAL A 502 -5.83 -40.22 -2.86
N GLU A 503 -4.61 -39.73 -2.66
CA GLU A 503 -4.14 -39.10 -1.42
C GLU A 503 -4.14 -37.57 -1.51
N LYS A 504 -4.00 -37.01 -2.71
CA LYS A 504 -3.98 -35.57 -2.92
C LYS A 504 -4.57 -35.17 -4.27
N ILE A 505 -5.25 -34.03 -4.30
CA ILE A 505 -5.70 -33.33 -5.51
C ILE A 505 -5.09 -31.93 -5.48
N TYR A 506 -4.50 -31.49 -6.58
CA TYR A 506 -3.90 -30.15 -6.67
C TYR A 506 -4.04 -29.54 -8.07
N ILE A 507 -4.07 -28.22 -8.11
CA ILE A 507 -4.13 -27.41 -9.33
C ILE A 507 -2.72 -26.92 -9.65
N GLU A 508 -2.25 -27.10 -10.88
CA GLU A 508 -0.98 -26.57 -11.37
C GLU A 508 -1.18 -25.60 -12.52
N PHE A 509 -0.43 -24.49 -12.49
CA PHE A 509 -0.48 -23.48 -13.55
C PHE A 509 0.80 -22.66 -13.63
N LYS A 510 0.94 -21.90 -14.72
CA LYS A 510 1.92 -20.82 -14.91
C LYS A 510 1.19 -19.50 -15.09
N VAL A 511 1.85 -18.40 -14.74
CA VAL A 511 1.37 -17.05 -15.02
C VAL A 511 2.04 -16.52 -16.28
N LYS A 512 1.29 -15.88 -17.18
CA LYS A 512 1.77 -15.42 -18.50
C LYS A 512 3.05 -14.59 -18.42
N ASP A 513 3.14 -13.69 -17.44
CA ASP A 513 4.27 -12.79 -17.19
C ASP A 513 5.19 -13.30 -16.06
N GLY A 514 4.95 -14.51 -15.55
CA GLY A 514 5.68 -15.14 -14.44
C GLY A 514 6.89 -15.99 -14.86
N GLY A 515 7.26 -16.00 -16.14
CA GLY A 515 8.32 -16.86 -16.68
C GLY A 515 7.92 -18.35 -16.72
N ASN A 516 8.88 -19.25 -16.46
CA ASN A 516 8.68 -20.71 -16.51
C ASN A 516 8.26 -21.34 -15.16
N LYS A 517 8.08 -20.55 -14.11
CA LYS A 517 7.72 -21.02 -12.76
C LYS A 517 6.32 -21.64 -12.76
N VAL A 518 6.22 -22.86 -12.23
CA VAL A 518 4.95 -23.58 -12.02
C VAL A 518 4.49 -23.35 -10.59
N TYR A 519 3.23 -22.95 -10.44
CA TYR A 519 2.55 -22.76 -9.16
C TYR A 519 1.64 -23.96 -8.91
N LYS A 520 1.55 -24.38 -7.64
CA LYS A 520 0.66 -25.45 -7.19
C LYS A 520 -0.27 -24.94 -6.10
N VAL A 521 -1.54 -25.33 -6.17
CA VAL A 521 -2.55 -25.03 -5.15
C VAL A 521 -3.19 -26.35 -4.74
N ASP A 522 -3.08 -26.67 -3.45
CA ASP A 522 -3.67 -27.87 -2.89
C ASP A 522 -5.19 -27.73 -2.84
N PHE A 523 -5.89 -28.62 -3.52
CA PHE A 523 -7.35 -28.64 -3.54
C PHE A 523 -7.89 -29.52 -2.41
N TRP A 524 -7.38 -30.74 -2.31
CA TRP A 524 -7.79 -31.69 -1.28
C TRP A 524 -6.63 -32.61 -0.92
N THR A 525 -6.52 -32.96 0.35
CA THR A 525 -5.55 -33.93 0.85
C THR A 525 -6.31 -34.88 1.77
N LYS A 526 -6.06 -36.19 1.61
CA LYS A 526 -6.62 -37.20 2.49
C LYS A 526 -6.13 -36.95 3.92
N SER A 527 -7.08 -36.75 4.84
CA SER A 527 -6.82 -36.50 6.25
C SER A 527 -6.47 -37.78 7.00
#